data_AF-A0A3D2VXL2-F1
#
_entry.id   AF-A0A3D2VXL2-F1
#
_cell.length_a   1.000
_cell.length_b   1.000
_cell.length_c   1.000
_cell.angle_alpha   90.00
_cell.angle_beta   90.00
_cell.angle_gamma   90.00
#
_symmetry.space_group_name_H-M   'P 1'
#
loop_
_entity.id
_entity.type
_entity.pdbx_description
1 polymer ?
#
loop_
_entity_poly.entity_id
_entity_poly.type
_entity_poly.pdbx_seq_one_letter_code
_entity_poly.pdbx_strand_id
1 'polypeptide(L)'
;MTAKRQLTLHFDAEVAGAIEAEARKRGLNLSRAANDALRRALIDETGEALADTVKSRLDRLDKRDAARARELALIKEIVLLFVRMWFEYVGDLPHDDPDAGANADVRFQGFLEMLAR
;
A
#
# COMPACT_ATOMS: atom_id res chain seq x y z
N MET A 1 -30.78 -12.23 -16.50
CA MET A 1 -31.83 -12.71 -15.56
C MET A 1 -31.44 -14.10 -15.11
N THR A 2 -30.97 -14.27 -13.87
CA THR A 2 -30.55 -15.58 -13.37
C THR A 2 -31.78 -16.47 -13.20
N ALA A 3 -31.76 -17.67 -13.77
CA ALA A 3 -32.87 -18.61 -13.65
C ALA A 3 -33.09 -18.99 -12.17
N LYS A 4 -34.29 -18.74 -11.65
CA LYS A 4 -34.66 -19.15 -10.29
C LYS A 4 -35.15 -20.60 -10.33
N ARG A 5 -34.52 -21.47 -9.55
CA ARG A 5 -34.93 -22.86 -9.36
C ARG A 5 -35.61 -23.00 -8.00
N GLN A 6 -36.79 -23.61 -7.97
CA GLN A 6 -37.46 -23.93 -6.71
C GLN A 6 -36.80 -25.14 -6.07
N LEU A 7 -36.45 -25.02 -4.79
CA LEU A 7 -35.89 -26.08 -3.96
C LEU A 7 -36.76 -26.21 -2.71
N THR A 8 -37.10 -27.44 -2.33
CA THR A 8 -37.81 -27.73 -1.09
C THR A 8 -36.79 -28.23 -0.08
N LEU A 9 -36.54 -27.43 0.97
CA LEU A 9 -35.55 -27.70 2.00
C LEU A 9 -36.23 -27.61 3.36
N HIS A 10 -35.81 -28.45 4.30
CA HIS A 10 -36.20 -28.34 5.69
C HIS A 10 -35.12 -27.55 6.44
N PHE A 11 -35.55 -26.54 7.18
CA PHE A 11 -34.68 -25.75 8.07
C PHE A 11 -35.06 -26.07 9.50
N ASP A 12 -34.05 -26.07 10.39
CA ASP A 12 -34.30 -26.13 11.83
C ASP A 12 -35.10 -24.91 12.28
N ALA A 13 -35.86 -25.05 13.37
CA ALA A 13 -36.75 -24.01 13.87
C ALA A 13 -36.01 -22.69 14.14
N GLU A 14 -34.78 -22.77 14.66
CA GLU A 14 -33.93 -21.61 14.91
C GLU A 14 -33.53 -20.90 13.60
N VAL A 15 -33.14 -21.66 12.58
CA VAL A 15 -32.73 -21.12 11.28
C VAL A 15 -33.92 -20.49 10.55
N ALA A 16 -35.08 -21.14 10.57
CA ALA A 16 -36.31 -20.58 10.01
C ALA A 16 -36.70 -19.26 10.70
N GLY A 17 -36.64 -19.23 12.03
CA GLY A 17 -36.90 -18.02 12.82
C GLY A 17 -35.94 -16.87 12.49
N ALA A 18 -34.65 -17.17 12.30
CA ALA A 18 -33.66 -16.18 11.90
C ALA A 18 -33.94 -15.61 10.51
N ILE A 19 -34.31 -16.45 9.54
CA ILE A 19 -34.66 -16.00 8.17
C ILE A 19 -35.92 -15.13 8.21
N GLU A 20 -36.94 -15.49 8.99
CA GLU A 20 -38.16 -14.70 9.17
C GLU A 20 -37.88 -13.33 9.78
N ALA A 21 -37.04 -13.28 10.82
CA ALA A 21 -36.63 -12.03 11.45
C ALA A 21 -35.91 -11.11 10.44
N GLU A 22 -35.01 -11.68 9.64
CA GLU A 22 -34.27 -10.94 8.61
C GLU A 22 -35.19 -10.47 7.47
N ALA A 23 -36.14 -11.30 7.06
CA ALA A 23 -37.17 -10.96 6.08
C ALA A 23 -38.00 -9.75 6.57
N ARG A 24 -38.45 -9.78 7.84
CA ARG A 24 -39.21 -8.70 8.46
C ARG A 24 -38.38 -7.41 8.56
N LYS A 25 -37.13 -7.51 9.01
CA LYS A 25 -36.22 -6.37 9.16
C LYS A 25 -35.97 -5.64 7.85
N ARG A 26 -35.90 -6.36 6.73
CA ARG A 26 -35.59 -5.81 5.40
C ARG A 26 -36.80 -5.65 4.49
N GLY A 27 -38.01 -5.99 4.94
CA GLY A 27 -39.22 -5.98 4.12
C GLY A 27 -39.16 -6.92 2.91
N LEU A 28 -38.46 -8.05 3.05
CA LEU A 28 -38.28 -9.05 1.99
C LEU A 28 -39.23 -10.23 2.19
N ASN A 29 -39.52 -10.95 1.12
CA ASN A 29 -40.17 -12.25 1.25
C ASN A 29 -39.18 -13.31 1.77
N LEU A 30 -39.71 -14.37 2.37
CA LEU A 30 -38.92 -15.40 3.04
C LEU A 30 -37.89 -16.06 2.11
N SER A 31 -38.31 -16.41 0.89
CA SER A 31 -37.44 -17.02 -0.12
C SER A 31 -36.29 -16.10 -0.52
N ARG A 32 -36.53 -14.79 -0.64
CA ARG A 32 -35.50 -13.80 -0.96
C ARG A 32 -34.54 -13.59 0.21
N ALA A 33 -35.04 -13.51 1.43
CA ALA A 33 -34.20 -13.42 2.62
C ALA A 33 -33.30 -14.66 2.77
N ALA A 34 -33.87 -15.86 2.59
CA ALA A 34 -33.11 -17.12 2.60
C ALA A 34 -32.05 -17.16 1.50
N ASN A 35 -32.42 -16.78 0.26
CA ASN A 35 -31.48 -16.79 -0.86
C ASN A 35 -30.35 -15.76 -0.69
N ASP A 36 -30.63 -14.57 -0.14
CA ASP A 36 -29.61 -13.55 0.11
C ASP A 36 -28.67 -13.98 1.26
N ALA A 37 -29.19 -14.64 2.30
CA ALA A 37 -28.39 -15.21 3.39
C ALA A 37 -27.47 -16.34 2.89
N LEU A 38 -28.02 -17.29 2.13
CA LEU A 38 -27.26 -18.40 1.53
C LEU A 38 -26.25 -17.90 0.49
N ARG A 39 -26.59 -16.88 -0.29
CA ARG A 39 -25.65 -16.24 -1.21
C ARG A 39 -24.49 -15.62 -0.44
N ARG A 40 -24.76 -14.93 0.67
CA ARG A 40 -23.70 -14.36 1.49
C ARG A 40 -22.80 -15.44 2.09
N ALA A 41 -23.39 -16.51 2.62
CA ALA A 41 -22.65 -17.61 3.23
C ALA A 41 -21.91 -18.49 2.21
N LEU A 42 -22.47 -18.77 1.04
CA LEU A 42 -21.90 -19.76 0.11
C LEU A 42 -21.18 -19.13 -1.08
N ILE A 43 -21.51 -17.88 -1.41
CA ILE A 43 -20.94 -17.16 -2.55
C ILE A 43 -20.06 -16.03 -2.04
N ASP A 44 -20.47 -15.26 -1.02
CA ASP A 44 -19.65 -14.16 -0.51
C ASP A 44 -18.59 -14.60 0.53
N GLU A 45 -18.72 -15.75 1.23
CA GLU A 45 -17.62 -16.33 2.07
C GLU A 45 -16.42 -16.83 1.25
N THR A 46 -16.51 -16.84 -0.09
CA THR A 46 -15.30 -16.80 -0.93
C THR A 46 -14.48 -15.50 -0.75
N GLY A 47 -14.86 -14.63 0.19
CA GLY A 47 -14.07 -13.53 0.73
C GLY A 47 -12.69 -13.92 1.29
N GLU A 48 -12.39 -15.19 1.57
CA GLU A 48 -10.99 -15.65 1.77
C GLU A 48 -10.11 -15.34 0.54
N ALA A 49 -10.64 -15.50 -0.68
CA ALA A 49 -9.92 -15.12 -1.90
C ALA A 49 -9.77 -13.60 -2.06
N LEU A 50 -10.70 -12.81 -1.49
CA LEU A 50 -10.57 -11.35 -1.43
C LEU A 50 -9.48 -10.95 -0.42
N ALA A 51 -9.43 -11.58 0.76
CA ALA A 51 -8.39 -11.36 1.75
C ALA A 51 -7.00 -11.68 1.18
N ASP A 52 -6.87 -12.80 0.45
CA ASP A 52 -5.63 -13.16 -0.24
C ASP A 52 -5.27 -12.18 -1.37
N THR A 53 -6.27 -11.71 -2.13
CA THR A 53 -6.06 -10.69 -3.17
C THR A 53 -5.61 -9.35 -2.57
N VAL A 54 -6.22 -8.94 -1.45
CA VAL A 54 -5.85 -7.71 -0.74
C VAL A 54 -4.44 -7.85 -0.16
N LYS A 55 -4.11 -8.98 0.46
CA LYS A 55 -2.77 -9.30 0.97
C LYS A 55 -1.72 -9.27 -0.14
N SER A 56 -2.01 -9.90 -1.28
CA SER A 56 -1.14 -9.86 -2.47
C SER A 56 -0.94 -8.44 -3.02
N ARG A 57 -1.99 -7.61 -3.00
CA ARG A 57 -1.88 -6.20 -3.39
C ARG A 57 -1.06 -5.38 -2.40
N LEU A 58 -1.20 -5.62 -1.10
CA LEU A 58 -0.39 -5.00 -0.06
C LEU A 58 1.08 -5.41 -0.19
N ASP A 59 1.37 -6.70 -0.37
CA ASP A 59 2.73 -7.18 -0.64
C ASP A 59 3.35 -6.52 -1.87
N ARG A 60 2.54 -6.25 -2.90
CA ARG A 60 2.99 -5.53 -4.11
C ARG A 60 3.24 -4.05 -3.84
N LEU A 61 2.45 -3.41 -2.96
CA LEU A 61 2.70 -2.02 -2.54
C LEU A 61 3.96 -1.91 -1.70
N ASP A 62 4.16 -2.80 -0.73
CA ASP A 62 5.38 -2.83 0.09
C ASP A 62 6.64 -3.03 -0.77
N LYS A 63 6.58 -3.92 -1.77
CA LYS A 63 7.68 -4.10 -2.73
C LYS A 63 7.96 -2.82 -3.54
N ARG A 64 6.92 -2.07 -3.93
CA ARG A 64 7.07 -0.80 -4.66
C ARG A 64 7.64 0.28 -3.76
N ASP A 65 7.21 0.35 -2.52
CA ASP A 65 7.72 1.34 -1.57
C ASP A 65 9.17 1.04 -1.17
N ALA A 66 9.53 -0.23 -1.01
CA ALA A 66 10.92 -0.64 -0.85
C ALA A 66 11.79 -0.29 -2.08
N ALA A 67 11.26 -0.43 -3.30
CA ALA A 67 11.95 -0.02 -4.52
C ALA A 67 12.14 1.51 -4.58
N ARG A 68 11.09 2.28 -4.27
CA ARG A 68 11.16 3.74 -4.17
C ARG A 68 12.13 4.23 -3.11
N ALA A 69 12.17 3.57 -1.95
CA ALA A 69 13.13 3.90 -0.90
C ALA A 69 14.58 3.71 -1.38
N ARG A 70 14.85 2.66 -2.16
CA ARG A 70 16.16 2.46 -2.81
C ARG A 70 16.45 3.52 -3.87
N GLU A 71 15.48 3.87 -4.71
CA GLU A 71 15.64 4.96 -5.69
C GLU A 71 15.91 6.30 -5.02
N LEU A 72 15.20 6.62 -3.93
CA LEU A 72 15.43 7.83 -3.14
C LEU A 72 16.82 7.83 -2.49
N ALA A 73 17.29 6.68 -1.98
CA ALA A 73 18.64 6.55 -1.48
C ALA A 73 19.68 6.80 -2.57
N LEU A 74 19.48 6.25 -3.77
CA LEU A 74 20.36 6.45 -4.92
C LEU A 74 20.35 7.91 -5.40
N ILE A 75 19.19 8.57 -5.43
CA ILE A 75 19.09 10.01 -5.73
C ILE A 75 19.85 10.82 -4.68
N LYS A 76 19.70 10.49 -3.40
CA LYS A 76 20.47 11.13 -2.32
C LYS A 76 21.97 10.97 -2.56
N GLU A 77 22.43 9.76 -2.87
CA GLU A 77 23.84 9.51 -3.20
C GLU A 77 24.32 10.34 -4.40
N ILE A 78 23.54 10.39 -5.48
CA ILE A 78 23.87 11.20 -6.68
C ILE A 78 23.94 12.68 -6.33
N VAL A 79 23.01 13.21 -5.53
CA VAL A 79 23.01 14.61 -5.12
C VAL A 79 24.20 14.91 -4.22
N LEU A 80 24.54 14.02 -3.28
CA LEU A 80 25.72 14.17 -2.43
C LEU A 80 27.01 14.14 -3.25
N LEU A 81 27.11 13.23 -4.23
CA LEU A 81 28.23 13.16 -5.17
C LEU A 81 28.29 14.41 -6.04
N PHE A 82 27.15 14.94 -6.49
CA PHE A 82 27.09 16.19 -7.25
C PHE A 82 27.54 17.37 -6.40
N VAL A 83 27.06 17.51 -5.16
CA VAL A 83 27.46 18.58 -4.25
C VAL A 83 28.94 18.48 -3.92
N ARG A 84 29.46 17.26 -3.70
CA ARG A 84 30.89 17.02 -3.51
C ARG A 84 31.68 17.45 -4.75
N MET A 85 31.30 16.95 -5.93
CA MET A 85 31.91 17.31 -7.21
C MET A 85 31.86 18.81 -7.46
N TRP A 86 30.76 19.46 -7.09
CA TRP A 86 30.58 20.90 -7.19
C TRP A 86 31.55 21.64 -6.26
N PHE A 87 31.69 21.24 -5.00
CA PHE A 87 32.68 21.84 -4.11
C PHE A 87 34.13 21.57 -4.53
N GLU A 88 34.37 20.43 -5.19
CA GLU A 88 35.69 20.01 -5.65
C GLU A 88 36.10 20.70 -6.97
N TYR A 89 35.13 21.05 -7.83
CA TYR A 89 35.40 21.65 -9.14
C TYR A 89 34.96 23.12 -9.29
N VAL A 90 34.14 23.65 -8.39
CA VAL A 90 33.81 25.08 -8.34
C VAL A 90 34.74 25.77 -7.35
N GLY A 91 36.02 25.82 -7.71
CA GLY A 91 36.89 26.94 -7.36
C GLY A 91 36.84 27.97 -8.50
N ASP A 92 37.11 29.24 -8.20
CA ASP A 92 37.27 30.26 -9.25
C ASP A 92 38.31 29.75 -10.27
N LEU A 93 37.90 29.51 -11.51
CA LEU A 93 38.86 29.58 -12.61
C LEU A 93 39.26 31.06 -12.68
N PRO A 94 40.53 31.53 -12.58
CA PRO A 94 41.86 30.97 -12.20
C PRO A 94 42.59 31.86 -11.12
N HIS A 95 43.83 31.69 -10.60
CA HIS A 95 44.89 30.65 -10.65
C HIS A 95 45.88 30.65 -9.43
N ASP A 96 45.74 31.54 -8.42
CA ASP A 96 46.85 31.87 -7.48
C ASP A 96 46.56 31.62 -5.97
N ASP A 97 45.46 30.95 -5.61
CA ASP A 97 45.14 30.71 -4.18
C ASP A 97 45.64 29.34 -3.69
N PRO A 98 46.70 29.29 -2.83
CA PRO A 98 47.22 28.04 -2.29
C PRO A 98 46.25 27.33 -1.33
N ASP A 99 45.22 28.01 -0.81
CA ASP A 99 44.33 27.49 0.24
C ASP A 99 42.99 26.93 -0.30
N ALA A 100 42.81 26.92 -1.63
CA ALA A 100 41.56 26.51 -2.27
C ALA A 100 41.09 25.09 -1.86
N GLY A 101 42.02 24.13 -1.73
CA GLY A 101 41.70 22.76 -1.34
C GLY A 101 41.26 22.63 0.12
N ALA A 102 41.97 23.26 1.06
CA ALA A 102 41.61 23.24 2.48
C ALA A 102 40.23 23.86 2.73
N ASN A 103 39.89 24.90 1.98
CA ASN A 103 38.60 25.56 2.07
C ASN A 103 37.44 24.70 1.51
N ALA A 104 37.68 23.82 0.53
CA ALA A 104 36.66 22.89 0.03
C ALA A 104 36.35 21.79 1.05
N ASP A 105 37.38 21.24 1.71
CA ASP A 105 37.24 20.21 2.74
C ASP A 105 36.47 20.69 3.97
N VAL A 106 36.74 21.91 4.45
CA VAL A 106 35.99 22.52 5.56
C VAL A 106 34.51 22.71 5.19
N ARG A 107 34.21 23.14 3.96
CA ARG A 107 32.83 23.31 3.48
C ARG A 107 32.09 21.98 3.37
N PHE A 108 32.79 20.92 2.96
CA PHE A 108 32.22 19.57 2.87
C PHE A 108 31.90 19.00 4.26
N GLN A 109 32.81 19.14 5.23
CA GLN A 109 32.58 18.66 6.61
C GLN A 109 31.39 19.38 7.27
N GLY A 110 31.28 20.70 7.12
CA GLY A 110 30.12 21.45 7.64
C GLY A 110 28.78 21.02 7.02
N PHE A 111 28.78 20.64 5.74
CA PHE A 111 27.58 20.10 5.08
C PHE A 111 27.18 18.72 5.64
N LEU A 112 28.16 17.85 5.93
CA LEU A 112 27.89 16.54 6.53
C LEU A 112 27.31 16.65 7.94
N GLU A 113 27.82 17.57 8.76
CA GLU A 113 27.25 17.82 10.09
C GLU A 113 25.81 18.34 10.02
N MET A 114 25.48 19.15 9.02
CA MET A 114 24.12 19.65 8.81
C MET A 114 23.12 18.55 8.40
N LEU A 115 23.58 17.52 7.70
CA LEU A 115 22.77 16.36 7.31
C LEU A 115 22.59 15.32 8.41
N ALA A 116 23.46 15.32 9.41
CA ALA A 116 23.43 14.37 10.53
C ALA A 116 22.44 14.76 11.64
N ARG A 117 21.76 15.90 11.48
CA ARG A 117 20.72 16.41 12.38
C ARG A 117 19.32 16.10 11.84
#